data_AF-A0A6B3GUQ2-F1
#
_entry.id   AF-A0A6B3GUQ2-F1
#
_cell.length_a   1.000
_cell.length_b   1.000
_cell.length_c   1.000
_cell.angle_alpha   90.00
_cell.angle_beta   90.00
_cell.angle_gamma   90.00
#
_symmetry.space_group_name_H-M   'P 1'
#
loop_
_entity.id
_entity.type
_entity.pdbx_description
1 polymer ?
#
loop_
_entity_poly.entity_id
_entity_poly.type
_entity_poly.pdbx_seq_one_letter_code
_entity_poly.pdbx_strand_id
1 'polypeptide(L)'
;ARGWGFGPKGSYAFPVGIDGLIIALYSLDLVLVWRGMPKPLLLLAAHATTGVTVALNILAAADSAPGSPGVGEVAQTDPGRLLAHAAMPIAYVLLTEAARHLITRTARLESGAGVLTVKDWFLNPSGTWKVWRRAQLWRFSYDTVRGLEKERAVYRVWLQHREAIEKGLSEGAVSVLDRLPDLLAPYGVTVEEALSLPDRMRAEDQQRRAERARAARELKQQEAAEAAAQEHADRLARLTAEAEELRAQGEVDMLRSQVDGERKAAEHRARAAADTAGIEASAARTAAERMATEAQRRAAAEEEAEESARTAALRSKAAEDEKAALMTEQQNLRRRQEVADAQKRAADTEAAAQQTARKAAEDKAAAAAADRQAIEDREAAARAELSALAAEDAAGLTQRERNIRRTARMIATEAGGESLRLPLARIEEAFSVANGTASGYREEAARLLASGYDHRADPVHQAAAYSHGT
;
A
#
# COMPACT_ATOMS: atom_id res chain seq x y z
N ALA A 1 48.33 17.47 37.69
CA ALA A 1 47.95 16.33 38.56
C ALA A 1 48.57 16.39 39.96
N ARG A 2 49.90 16.41 40.13
CA ARG A 2 50.53 16.55 41.48
C ARG A 2 50.16 17.87 42.18
N GLY A 3 50.19 18.98 41.45
CA GLY A 3 49.73 20.29 41.96
C GLY A 3 48.21 20.40 42.17
N TRP A 4 47.44 19.37 41.82
CA TRP A 4 45.98 19.32 41.97
C TRP A 4 45.55 18.39 43.11
N GLY A 5 46.48 17.99 43.99
CA GLY A 5 46.21 17.17 45.17
C GLY A 5 46.27 15.66 44.95
N PHE A 6 46.61 15.18 43.74
CA PHE A 6 46.79 13.75 43.49
C PHE A 6 48.18 13.27 43.92
N GLY A 7 48.24 12.25 44.77
CA GLY A 7 49.50 11.62 45.17
C GLY A 7 50.31 11.04 44.00
N PRO A 8 51.55 10.55 44.23
CA PRO A 8 52.45 10.13 43.16
C PRO A 8 51.85 9.09 42.20
N LYS A 9 51.09 8.12 42.72
CA LYS A 9 50.38 7.10 41.93
C LYS A 9 49.13 7.67 41.23
N GLY A 10 48.36 8.51 41.91
CA GLY A 10 47.16 9.15 41.36
C GLY A 10 47.47 10.09 40.20
N SER A 11 48.66 10.70 40.18
CA SER A 11 49.08 11.58 39.10
C SER A 11 49.33 10.86 37.77
N TYR A 12 49.71 9.58 37.80
CA TYR A 12 49.82 8.74 36.60
C TYR A 12 48.48 8.17 36.15
N ALA A 13 47.57 7.89 37.10
CA ALA A 13 46.25 7.34 36.79
C ALA A 13 45.25 8.41 36.29
N PHE A 14 45.45 9.68 36.64
CA PHE A 14 44.50 10.76 36.35
C PHE A 14 44.24 10.97 34.84
N PRO A 15 45.24 11.08 33.95
CA PRO A 15 44.99 11.21 32.51
C PRO A 15 44.25 10.00 31.93
N VAL A 16 44.65 8.80 32.34
CA VAL A 16 43.99 7.54 31.93
C VAL A 16 42.52 7.51 32.35
N GLY A 17 42.20 8.02 33.55
CA GLY A 17 40.83 8.13 34.03
C GLY A 17 39.97 9.10 33.21
N ILE A 18 40.53 10.24 32.79
CA ILE A 18 39.82 11.21 31.93
C ILE A 18 39.59 10.63 30.55
N ASP A 19 40.61 10.03 29.94
CA ASP A 19 40.46 9.42 28.60
C ASP A 19 39.48 8.24 28.62
N GLY A 20 39.50 7.43 29.69
CA GLY A 20 38.51 6.38 29.92
C GLY A 20 37.08 6.93 30.03
N LEU A 21 36.89 8.07 30.69
CA LEU A 21 35.59 8.75 30.76
C LEU A 21 35.14 9.25 29.38
N ILE A 22 36.03 9.82 28.59
CA ILE A 22 35.75 10.25 27.21
C ILE A 22 35.27 9.06 26.37
N ILE A 23 36.02 7.94 26.40
CA ILE A 23 35.68 6.71 25.68
C ILE A 23 34.31 6.19 26.12
N ALA A 24 34.04 6.15 27.43
CA ALA A 24 32.76 5.70 27.95
C ALA A 24 31.59 6.58 27.50
N LEU A 25 31.75 7.91 27.52
CA LEU A 25 30.74 8.87 27.08
C LEU A 25 30.42 8.72 25.59
N TYR A 26 31.43 8.68 24.71
CA TYR A 26 31.21 8.46 23.29
C TYR A 26 30.62 7.09 22.99
N SER A 27 31.09 6.03 23.66
CA SER A 27 30.57 4.67 23.46
C SER A 27 29.09 4.58 23.83
N LEU A 28 28.71 5.13 24.98
CA LEU A 28 27.31 5.15 25.43
C LEU A 28 26.44 5.97 24.45
N ASP A 29 26.94 7.13 24.03
CA ASP A 29 26.25 8.00 23.09
C ASP A 29 26.08 7.35 21.70
N LEU A 30 27.09 6.60 21.21
CA LEU A 30 26.97 5.82 19.96
C LEU A 30 25.95 4.68 20.09
N VAL A 31 25.97 3.94 21.22
CA VAL A 31 24.99 2.88 21.49
C VAL A 31 23.58 3.43 21.56
N LEU A 32 23.38 4.58 22.22
CA LEU A 32 22.08 5.21 22.34
C LEU A 32 21.55 5.73 21.00
N VAL A 33 22.42 6.30 20.16
CA VAL A 33 22.06 6.67 18.79
C VAL A 33 21.69 5.45 17.95
N TRP A 34 22.46 4.38 18.06
CA TRP A 34 22.16 3.11 17.37
C TRP A 34 20.81 2.52 17.82
N ARG A 35 20.42 2.72 19.08
CA ARG A 35 19.10 2.33 19.63
C ARG A 35 17.99 3.35 19.37
N GLY A 36 18.23 4.41 18.58
CA GLY A 36 17.23 5.43 18.27
C GLY A 36 16.87 6.37 19.43
N MET A 37 17.71 6.45 20.47
CA MET A 37 17.50 7.28 21.67
C MET A 37 18.62 8.32 21.87
N PRO A 38 18.83 9.27 20.93
CA PRO A 38 19.90 10.26 21.05
C PRO A 38 19.77 11.10 22.33
N LYS A 39 20.88 11.28 23.04
CA LYS A 39 20.96 12.09 24.28
C LYS A 39 22.02 13.20 24.10
N PRO A 40 21.65 14.41 23.65
CA PRO A 40 22.63 15.46 23.32
C PRO A 40 23.47 15.92 24.50
N LEU A 41 22.98 15.74 25.73
CA LEU A 41 23.74 16.05 26.95
C LEU A 41 24.96 15.13 27.14
N LEU A 42 24.90 13.87 26.71
CA LEU A 42 26.06 12.96 26.76
C LEU A 42 27.13 13.39 25.78
N LEU A 43 26.72 13.77 24.57
CA LEU A 43 27.63 14.27 23.55
C LEU A 43 28.27 15.60 23.97
N LEU A 44 27.49 16.52 24.56
CA LEU A 44 28.01 17.75 25.12
C LEU A 44 29.02 17.48 26.24
N ALA A 45 28.72 16.54 27.14
CA ALA A 45 29.64 16.13 28.19
C ALA A 45 30.95 15.55 27.60
N ALA A 46 30.85 14.68 26.58
CA ALA A 46 32.01 14.11 25.90
C ALA A 46 32.90 15.19 25.27
N HIS A 47 32.31 16.15 24.55
CA HIS A 47 33.03 17.28 23.96
C HIS A 47 33.66 18.19 25.02
N ALA A 48 32.94 18.49 26.10
CA ALA A 48 33.45 19.32 27.19
C ALA A 48 34.65 18.65 27.87
N THR A 49 34.54 17.35 28.20
CA THR A 49 35.65 16.58 28.77
C THR A 49 36.83 16.50 27.80
N THR A 50 36.59 16.33 26.51
CA THR A 50 37.66 16.33 25.50
C THR A 50 38.34 17.70 25.37
N GLY A 51 37.59 18.80 25.44
CA GLY A 51 38.15 20.15 25.46
C GLY A 51 39.07 20.38 26.66
N VAL A 52 38.71 19.83 27.83
CA VAL A 52 39.59 19.82 29.02
C VAL A 52 40.87 19.01 28.75
N THR A 53 40.77 17.84 28.13
CA THR A 53 41.93 17.02 27.75
C THR A 53 42.85 17.73 26.75
N VAL A 54 42.28 18.38 25.73
CA VAL A 54 43.04 19.18 24.76
C VAL A 54 43.82 20.28 25.48
N ALA A 55 43.17 21.04 26.35
CA ALA A 55 43.83 22.08 27.14
C ALA A 55 44.96 21.50 28.00
N LEU A 56 44.71 20.37 28.69
CA LEU A 56 45.71 19.71 29.52
C LEU A 56 46.92 19.20 28.73
N ASN A 57 46.68 18.64 27.54
CA ASN A 57 47.76 18.18 26.66
C ASN A 57 48.59 19.33 26.11
N ILE A 58 47.96 20.47 25.77
CA ILE A 58 48.66 21.69 25.36
C ILE A 58 49.52 22.24 26.51
N LEU A 59 48.96 22.32 27.74
CA LEU A 59 49.71 22.77 28.91
C LEU A 59 50.90 21.84 29.21
N ALA A 60 50.69 20.52 29.18
CA ALA A 60 51.75 19.55 29.39
C ALA A 60 52.83 19.62 28.31
N ALA A 61 52.45 19.89 27.06
CA ALA A 61 53.38 20.08 25.95
C ALA A 61 54.24 21.34 26.13
N ALA A 62 53.66 22.43 26.64
CA ALA A 62 54.38 23.66 26.93
C ALA A 62 55.32 23.52 28.14
N ASP A 63 54.87 22.89 29.23
CA ASP A 63 55.67 22.71 30.45
C ASP A 63 56.88 21.80 30.22
N SER A 64 56.77 20.83 29.30
CA SER A 64 57.85 19.92 28.92
C SER A 64 58.81 20.50 27.88
N ALA A 65 58.57 21.72 27.39
CA ALA A 65 59.50 22.41 26.49
C ALA A 65 60.75 22.89 27.25
N PRO A 66 61.94 22.92 26.64
CA PRO A 66 63.16 23.39 27.30
C PRO A 66 62.97 24.81 27.85
N GLY A 67 63.22 25.01 29.15
CA GLY A 67 63.04 26.30 29.82
C GLY A 67 61.60 26.62 30.26
N SER A 68 60.63 25.74 30.00
CA SER A 68 59.22 25.87 30.39
C SER A 68 58.62 27.28 30.17
N PRO A 69 58.71 27.85 28.94
CA PRO A 69 58.41 29.27 28.69
C PRO A 69 56.90 29.59 28.69
N GLY A 70 56.06 28.62 29.06
CA GLY A 70 54.61 28.77 29.05
C GLY A 70 53.98 28.69 27.66
N VAL A 71 52.65 28.58 27.62
CA VAL A 71 51.91 28.26 26.38
C VAL A 71 52.06 29.34 25.30
N GLY A 72 52.06 30.62 25.68
CA GLY A 72 52.11 31.74 24.73
C GLY A 72 53.44 31.86 23.97
N GLU A 73 54.54 31.48 24.60
CA GLU A 73 55.88 31.55 24.00
C GLU A 73 56.18 30.31 23.15
N VAL A 74 55.74 29.11 23.60
CA VAL A 74 55.80 27.89 22.76
C VAL A 74 54.94 28.04 21.52
N ALA A 75 53.78 28.70 21.60
CA ALA A 75 52.94 28.95 20.43
C ALA A 75 53.64 29.80 19.34
N GLN A 76 54.60 30.64 19.72
CA GLN A 76 55.35 31.48 18.78
C GLN A 76 56.63 30.78 18.28
N THR A 77 57.27 30.00 19.14
CA THR A 77 58.58 29.39 18.87
C THR A 77 58.47 28.00 18.24
N ASP A 78 57.49 27.19 18.67
CA ASP A 78 57.21 25.85 18.17
C ASP A 78 55.70 25.53 18.27
N PRO A 79 54.87 26.13 17.40
CA PRO A 79 53.44 25.85 17.36
C PRO A 79 53.14 24.39 17.01
N GLY A 80 54.03 23.73 16.27
CA GLY A 80 53.87 22.33 15.84
C GLY A 80 53.77 21.38 17.03
N ARG A 81 54.54 21.62 18.09
CA ARG A 81 54.48 20.84 19.33
C ARG A 81 53.11 20.93 20.01
N LEU A 82 52.54 22.12 20.15
CA LEU A 82 51.21 22.31 20.76
C LEU A 82 50.12 21.68 19.89
N LEU A 83 50.22 21.88 18.57
CA LEU A 83 49.28 21.31 17.60
C LEU A 83 49.31 19.78 17.62
N ALA A 84 50.47 19.15 17.67
CA ALA A 84 50.59 17.69 17.72
C ALA A 84 49.94 17.09 18.97
N HIS A 85 50.09 17.74 20.13
CA HIS A 85 49.49 17.28 21.38
C HIS A 85 47.98 17.58 21.48
N ALA A 86 47.52 18.65 20.85
CA ALA A 86 46.09 18.94 20.69
C ALA A 86 45.42 18.02 19.67
N ALA A 87 46.14 17.64 18.61
CA ALA A 87 45.59 16.89 17.48
C ALA A 87 45.13 15.48 17.86
N MET A 88 45.81 14.79 18.79
CA MET A 88 45.46 13.43 19.18
C MET A 88 44.01 13.30 19.71
N PRO A 89 43.59 14.05 20.75
CA PRO A 89 42.21 14.00 21.22
C PRO A 89 41.22 14.58 20.20
N ILE A 90 41.61 15.59 19.40
CA ILE A 90 40.74 16.14 18.34
C ILE A 90 40.44 15.09 17.26
N ALA A 91 41.46 14.35 16.81
CA ALA A 91 41.30 13.28 15.83
C ALA A 91 40.34 12.20 16.32
N TYR A 92 40.38 11.88 17.62
CA TYR A 92 39.42 10.97 18.24
C TYR A 92 37.97 11.48 18.14
N VAL A 93 37.72 12.76 18.46
CA VAL A 93 36.40 13.39 18.30
C VAL A 93 35.92 13.33 16.85
N LEU A 94 36.79 13.67 15.90
CA LEU A 94 36.44 13.65 14.48
C LEU A 94 36.04 12.24 14.02
N LEU A 95 36.78 11.21 14.46
CA LEU A 95 36.47 9.81 14.13
C LEU A 95 35.14 9.36 14.77
N THR A 96 34.89 9.70 16.04
CA THR A 96 33.65 9.32 16.72
C THR A 96 32.44 10.08 16.17
N GLU A 97 32.58 11.34 15.78
CA GLU A 97 31.55 12.12 15.07
C GLU A 97 31.27 11.55 13.69
N ALA A 98 32.29 11.13 12.94
CA ALA A 98 32.11 10.45 11.66
C ALA A 98 31.36 9.12 11.84
N ALA A 99 31.71 8.33 12.85
CA ALA A 99 31.00 7.09 13.18
C ALA A 99 29.55 7.35 13.59
N ARG A 100 29.30 8.36 14.44
CA ARG A 100 27.96 8.83 14.82
C ARG A 100 27.14 9.24 13.60
N HIS A 101 27.74 9.99 12.69
CA HIS A 101 27.10 10.41 11.45
C HIS A 101 26.72 9.20 10.59
N LEU A 102 27.62 8.24 10.43
CA LEU A 102 27.38 7.01 9.67
C LEU A 102 26.26 6.17 10.28
N ILE A 103 26.27 5.91 11.59
CA ILE A 103 25.23 5.14 12.29
C ILE A 103 23.88 5.85 12.14
N THR A 104 23.86 7.17 12.39
CA THR A 104 22.64 7.97 12.27
C THR A 104 22.09 7.95 10.84
N ARG A 105 22.97 8.03 9.84
CA ARG A 105 22.57 7.98 8.42
C ARG A 105 22.05 6.61 8.03
N THR A 106 22.68 5.54 8.51
CA THR A 106 22.26 4.15 8.22
C THR A 106 20.88 3.87 8.82
N ALA A 107 20.67 4.18 10.10
CA ALA A 107 19.36 4.04 10.75
C ALA A 107 18.25 4.87 10.09
N ARG A 108 18.62 6.01 9.47
CA ARG A 108 17.69 6.84 8.70
C ARG A 108 17.33 6.21 7.35
N LEU A 109 18.31 5.65 6.65
CA LEU A 109 18.06 4.94 5.38
C LEU A 109 17.20 3.70 5.61
N GLU A 110 17.46 2.96 6.68
CA GLU A 110 16.68 1.77 7.06
C GLU A 110 15.24 2.10 7.44
N SER A 111 14.99 3.26 8.07
CA SER A 111 13.63 3.68 8.42
C SER A 111 12.84 4.29 7.28
N GLY A 112 13.47 4.55 6.12
CA GLY A 112 12.82 5.15 4.95
C GLY A 112 12.22 6.54 5.20
N ALA A 113 12.58 7.20 6.33
CA ALA A 113 12.02 8.47 6.72
C ALA A 113 12.80 9.62 6.09
N GLY A 114 12.18 10.37 5.17
CA GLY A 114 12.73 11.63 4.69
C GLY A 114 13.02 12.59 5.84
N VAL A 115 14.05 13.43 5.70
CA VAL A 115 14.46 14.41 6.70
C VAL A 115 14.25 15.83 6.19
N LEU A 116 13.95 16.74 7.11
CA LEU A 116 14.02 18.17 6.82
C LEU A 116 15.48 18.59 6.83
N THR A 117 15.97 18.99 5.66
CA THR A 117 17.33 19.48 5.45
C THR A 117 17.42 20.97 5.79
N VAL A 118 18.65 21.47 6.00
CA VAL A 118 18.88 22.91 6.18
C VAL A 118 18.35 23.72 4.98
N LYS A 119 18.41 23.14 3.77
CA LYS A 119 17.86 23.74 2.55
C LYS A 119 16.34 23.93 2.65
N ASP A 120 15.60 22.98 3.22
CA ASP A 120 14.15 23.08 3.39
C ASP A 120 13.76 24.26 4.31
N TRP A 121 14.52 24.47 5.38
CA TRP A 121 14.33 25.59 6.30
C TRP A 121 14.66 26.93 5.66
N PHE A 122 15.69 26.97 4.82
CA PHE A 122 16.08 28.20 4.12
C PHE A 122 15.12 28.57 2.99
N LEU A 123 14.71 27.60 2.17
CA LEU A 123 13.87 27.84 0.99
C LEU A 123 12.39 28.04 1.34
N ASN A 124 11.88 27.37 2.37
CA ASN A 124 10.49 27.48 2.78
C ASN A 124 10.31 27.36 4.30
N PRO A 125 10.76 28.35 5.09
CA PRO A 125 10.73 28.27 6.55
C PRO A 125 9.32 28.02 7.10
N SER A 126 8.31 28.69 6.54
CA SER A 126 6.93 28.57 7.00
C SER A 126 6.28 27.23 6.66
N GLY A 127 6.53 26.70 5.46
CA GLY A 127 6.03 25.39 5.04
C GLY A 127 6.74 24.26 5.79
N THR A 128 8.05 24.36 5.93
CA THR A 128 8.89 23.42 6.68
C THR A 128 8.48 23.38 8.15
N TRP A 129 8.18 24.52 8.78
CA TRP A 129 7.63 24.55 10.14
C TRP A 129 6.28 23.82 10.27
N LYS A 130 5.36 24.01 9.31
CA LYS A 130 4.06 23.32 9.30
C LYS A 130 4.21 21.81 9.17
N VAL A 131 5.08 21.35 8.26
CA VAL A 131 5.38 19.93 8.06
C VAL A 131 6.02 19.34 9.31
N TRP A 132 7.04 20.01 9.86
CA TRP A 132 7.69 19.61 11.10
C TRP A 132 6.69 19.45 12.24
N ARG A 133 5.91 20.50 12.52
CA ARG A 133 4.95 20.52 13.63
C ARG A 133 3.92 19.39 13.49
N ARG A 134 3.35 19.19 12.29
CA ARG A 134 2.35 18.14 12.05
C ARG A 134 2.94 16.74 12.16
N ALA A 135 4.15 16.52 11.65
CA ALA A 135 4.85 15.26 11.80
C ALA A 135 5.12 14.93 13.28
N GLN A 136 5.51 15.92 14.08
CA GLN A 136 5.69 15.73 15.53
C GLN A 136 4.36 15.45 16.24
N LEU A 137 3.29 16.20 15.92
CA LEU A 137 1.98 16.03 16.57
C LEU A 137 1.28 14.72 16.22
N TRP A 138 1.37 14.30 14.96
CA TRP A 138 0.69 13.09 14.46
C TRP A 138 1.58 11.86 14.48
N ARG A 139 2.86 12.02 14.85
CA ARG A 139 3.87 10.95 14.87
C ARG A 139 4.03 10.26 13.51
N PHE A 140 3.90 11.02 12.42
CA PHE A 140 4.14 10.56 11.06
C PHE A 140 5.54 10.95 10.56
N SER A 141 6.02 10.24 9.53
CA SER A 141 7.21 10.65 8.81
C SER A 141 6.98 12.00 8.09
N TYR A 142 8.05 12.75 7.83
CA TYR A 142 7.93 14.02 7.11
C TYR A 142 7.40 13.82 5.67
N ASP A 143 7.74 12.72 5.01
CA ASP A 143 7.26 12.41 3.66
C ASP A 143 5.77 12.11 3.64
N THR A 144 5.28 11.35 4.63
CA THR A 144 3.84 11.11 4.81
C THR A 144 3.10 12.43 4.98
N VAL A 145 3.60 13.34 5.81
CA VAL A 145 2.95 14.64 6.02
C VAL A 145 3.00 15.51 4.77
N ARG A 146 4.11 15.52 4.02
CA ARG A 146 4.20 16.22 2.73
C ARG A 146 3.18 15.67 1.73
N GLY A 147 3.03 14.35 1.65
CA GLY A 147 2.01 13.68 0.83
C GLY A 147 0.59 14.11 1.20
N LEU A 148 0.24 14.04 2.49
CA LEU A 148 -1.08 14.46 2.99
C LEU A 148 -1.38 15.94 2.71
N GLU A 149 -0.37 16.82 2.79
CA GLU A 149 -0.54 18.23 2.47
C GLU A 149 -0.73 18.46 0.96
N LYS A 150 0.00 17.71 0.12
CA LYS A 150 -0.19 17.70 -1.34
C LYS A 150 -1.61 17.24 -1.69
N GLU A 151 -2.06 16.11 -1.14
CA GLU A 151 -3.43 15.58 -1.34
C GLU A 151 -4.49 16.58 -0.90
N ARG A 152 -4.32 17.24 0.25
CA ARG A 152 -5.26 18.28 0.71
C ARG A 152 -5.30 19.50 -0.19
N ALA A 153 -4.16 19.90 -0.77
CA ALA A 153 -4.10 21.01 -1.71
C ALA A 153 -4.83 20.65 -3.00
N VAL A 154 -4.52 19.48 -3.55
CA VAL A 154 -5.19 18.88 -4.72
C VAL A 154 -6.70 18.80 -4.51
N TYR A 155 -7.15 18.27 -3.39
CA TYR A 155 -8.57 18.15 -3.06
C TYR A 155 -9.27 19.50 -2.88
N ARG A 156 -8.57 20.51 -2.34
CA ARG A 156 -9.11 21.87 -2.21
C ARG A 156 -9.32 22.52 -3.57
N VAL A 157 -8.36 22.39 -4.47
CA VAL A 157 -8.46 22.89 -5.85
C VAL A 157 -9.61 22.18 -6.57
N TRP A 158 -9.71 20.85 -6.41
CA TRP A 158 -10.84 20.09 -6.93
C TRP A 158 -12.18 20.63 -6.42
N LEU A 159 -12.37 20.79 -5.11
CA LEU A 159 -13.62 21.29 -4.54
C LEU A 159 -14.00 22.69 -5.03
N GLN A 160 -13.03 23.61 -5.15
CA GLN A 160 -13.27 24.97 -5.61
C GLN A 160 -13.69 25.02 -7.09
N HIS A 161 -13.17 24.11 -7.90
CA HIS A 161 -13.36 24.12 -9.34
C HIS A 161 -14.28 23.00 -9.86
N ARG A 162 -14.77 22.12 -8.98
CA ARG A 162 -15.54 20.93 -9.35
C ARG A 162 -16.68 21.25 -10.29
N GLU A 163 -17.50 22.26 -9.97
CA GLU A 163 -18.65 22.60 -10.79
C GLU A 163 -18.25 23.11 -12.18
N ALA A 164 -17.17 23.87 -12.29
CA ALA A 164 -16.65 24.35 -13.57
C ALA A 164 -16.04 23.20 -14.39
N ILE A 165 -15.41 22.24 -13.72
CA ILE A 165 -14.84 21.03 -14.33
C ILE A 165 -15.95 20.08 -14.79
N GLU A 166 -17.01 19.91 -14.00
CA GLU A 166 -18.15 19.03 -14.28
C GLU A 166 -19.06 19.59 -15.38
N LYS A 167 -19.22 20.92 -15.47
CA LYS A 167 -20.02 21.56 -16.53
C LYS A 167 -19.37 21.45 -17.91
N GLY A 168 -18.05 21.24 -17.99
CA GLY A 168 -17.29 21.30 -19.25
C GLY A 168 -17.33 22.69 -19.88
N LEU A 169 -16.58 22.90 -20.97
CA LEU A 169 -16.68 24.11 -21.79
C LEU A 169 -17.14 23.80 -23.21
N SER A 170 -17.80 24.80 -23.80
CA SER A 170 -18.00 24.91 -25.25
C SER A 170 -16.65 25.00 -25.98
N GLU A 171 -16.58 24.42 -27.19
CA GLU A 171 -15.37 24.42 -28.03
C GLU A 171 -14.70 25.81 -28.12
N GLY A 172 -13.38 25.86 -27.88
CA GLY A 172 -12.55 27.05 -28.08
C GLY A 172 -12.27 27.91 -26.84
N ALA A 173 -12.79 27.58 -25.66
CA ALA A 173 -12.48 28.30 -24.41
C ALA A 173 -11.43 27.57 -23.56
N VAL A 174 -10.41 28.30 -23.07
CA VAL A 174 -9.40 27.76 -22.14
C VAL A 174 -10.09 27.33 -20.86
N SER A 175 -10.02 26.04 -20.57
CA SER A 175 -10.71 25.43 -19.46
C SER A 175 -10.02 25.64 -18.14
N VAL A 176 -10.78 25.50 -17.05
CA VAL A 176 -10.20 25.38 -15.72
C VAL A 176 -9.27 24.16 -15.64
N LEU A 177 -9.49 23.14 -16.48
CA LEU A 177 -8.63 21.97 -16.62
C LEU A 177 -7.25 22.34 -17.18
N ASP A 178 -7.19 23.26 -18.15
CA ASP A 178 -5.93 23.72 -18.74
C ASP A 178 -5.08 24.52 -17.75
N ARG A 179 -5.70 25.10 -16.71
CA ARG A 179 -5.02 25.83 -15.63
C ARG A 179 -4.67 24.95 -14.43
N LEU A 180 -5.11 23.69 -14.38
CA LEU A 180 -4.78 22.79 -13.25
C LEU A 180 -3.28 22.63 -13.03
N PRO A 181 -2.42 22.50 -14.07
CA PRO A 181 -0.98 22.48 -13.88
C PRO A 181 -0.46 23.72 -13.15
N ASP A 182 -0.91 24.92 -13.52
CA ASP A 182 -0.49 26.17 -12.88
C ASP A 182 -0.99 26.28 -11.43
N LEU A 183 -2.23 25.85 -11.18
CA LEU A 183 -2.84 25.85 -9.84
C LEU A 183 -2.14 24.89 -8.89
N LEU A 184 -1.61 23.79 -9.42
CA LEU A 184 -1.00 22.71 -8.62
C LEU A 184 0.53 22.74 -8.60
N ALA A 185 1.17 23.52 -9.48
CA ALA A 185 2.61 23.71 -9.55
C ALA A 185 3.26 24.08 -8.19
N PRO A 186 2.67 24.96 -7.35
CA PRO A 186 3.24 25.27 -6.03
C PRO A 186 3.33 24.08 -5.07
N TYR A 187 2.63 22.98 -5.35
CA TYR A 187 2.58 21.78 -4.52
C TYR A 187 3.43 20.63 -5.09
N GLY A 188 4.21 20.86 -6.15
CA GLY A 188 5.07 19.84 -6.76
C GLY A 188 4.28 18.72 -7.45
N VAL A 189 3.08 19.04 -7.95
CA VAL A 189 2.30 18.14 -8.82
C VAL A 189 2.83 18.31 -10.24
N THR A 190 3.07 17.20 -10.96
CA THR A 190 3.54 17.26 -12.34
C THR A 190 2.39 17.67 -13.28
N VAL A 191 2.71 18.16 -14.48
CA VAL A 191 1.70 18.51 -15.49
C VAL A 191 0.81 17.30 -15.81
N GLU A 192 1.42 16.13 -16.01
CA GLU A 192 0.70 14.87 -16.26
C GLU A 192 -0.21 14.47 -15.09
N GLU A 193 0.28 14.60 -13.86
CA GLU A 193 -0.51 14.32 -12.65
C GLU A 193 -1.68 15.30 -12.49
N ALA A 194 -1.48 16.58 -12.81
CA ALA A 194 -2.51 17.61 -12.76
C ALA A 194 -3.59 17.41 -13.83
N LEU A 195 -3.20 17.07 -15.07
CA LEU A 195 -4.13 16.84 -16.18
C LEU A 195 -4.93 15.53 -16.02
N SER A 196 -4.35 14.50 -15.40
CA SER A 196 -5.04 13.24 -15.10
C SER A 196 -5.91 13.29 -13.84
N LEU A 197 -5.78 14.34 -13.01
CA LEU A 197 -6.50 14.47 -11.76
C LEU A 197 -8.05 14.44 -11.93
N PRO A 198 -8.66 15.17 -12.88
CA PRO A 198 -10.11 15.21 -13.04
C PRO A 198 -10.71 13.84 -13.36
N ASP A 199 -10.07 13.08 -14.26
CA ASP A 199 -10.52 11.74 -14.62
C ASP A 199 -10.44 10.79 -13.42
N ARG A 200 -9.32 10.83 -12.68
CA ARG A 200 -9.15 10.05 -11.45
C ARG A 200 -10.19 10.41 -10.39
N MET A 201 -10.37 11.69 -10.10
CA MET A 201 -11.34 12.18 -9.13
C MET A 201 -12.79 11.84 -9.52
N ARG A 202 -13.14 11.92 -10.81
CA ARG A 202 -14.45 11.48 -11.32
C ARG A 202 -14.66 9.98 -11.13
N ALA A 203 -13.65 9.16 -11.48
CA ALA A 203 -13.71 7.73 -11.31
C ALA A 203 -13.90 7.34 -9.83
N GLU A 204 -13.13 7.96 -8.93
CA GLU A 204 -13.26 7.76 -7.49
C GLU A 204 -14.63 8.21 -6.95
N ASP A 205 -15.16 9.36 -7.37
CA ASP A 205 -16.49 9.81 -6.96
C ASP A 205 -17.58 8.87 -7.47
N GLN A 206 -17.46 8.34 -8.69
CA GLN A 206 -18.37 7.32 -9.22
C GLN A 206 -18.29 6.02 -8.42
N GLN A 207 -17.07 5.57 -8.04
CA GLN A 207 -16.87 4.42 -7.18
C GLN A 207 -17.51 4.63 -5.81
N ARG A 208 -17.23 5.75 -5.13
CA ARG A 208 -17.84 6.09 -3.84
C ARG A 208 -19.36 6.14 -3.91
N ARG A 209 -19.92 6.69 -5.00
CA ARG A 209 -21.39 6.71 -5.22
C ARG A 209 -21.95 5.31 -5.46
N ALA A 210 -21.26 4.48 -6.24
CA ALA A 210 -21.65 3.10 -6.50
C ALA A 210 -21.62 2.26 -5.22
N GLU A 211 -20.58 2.39 -4.40
CA GLU A 211 -20.46 1.73 -3.09
C GLU A 211 -21.58 2.16 -2.14
N ARG A 212 -21.84 3.47 -2.02
CA ARG A 212 -22.97 3.98 -1.23
C ARG A 212 -24.31 3.45 -1.73
N ALA A 213 -24.50 3.38 -3.05
CA ALA A 213 -25.72 2.84 -3.64
C ALA A 213 -25.86 1.33 -3.40
N ARG A 214 -24.76 0.57 -3.43
CA ARG A 214 -24.72 -0.86 -3.09
C ARG A 214 -25.06 -1.07 -1.61
N ALA A 215 -24.37 -0.37 -0.70
CA ALA A 215 -24.65 -0.43 0.73
C ALA A 215 -26.10 -0.06 1.06
N ALA A 216 -26.66 0.95 0.39
CA ALA A 216 -28.07 1.32 0.56
C ALA A 216 -29.04 0.26 0.03
N ARG A 217 -28.70 -0.45 -1.06
CA ARG A 217 -29.51 -1.58 -1.57
C ARG A 217 -29.45 -2.78 -0.65
N GLU A 218 -28.27 -3.09 -0.12
CA GLU A 218 -28.06 -4.17 0.85
C GLU A 218 -28.85 -3.91 2.12
N LEU A 219 -28.81 -2.67 2.65
CA LEU A 219 -29.62 -2.29 3.81
C LEU A 219 -31.12 -2.46 3.53
N LYS A 220 -31.61 -2.00 2.37
CA LYS A 220 -33.02 -2.20 1.98
C LYS A 220 -33.40 -3.68 1.83
N GLN A 221 -32.49 -4.51 1.34
CA GLN A 221 -32.73 -5.95 1.22
C GLN A 221 -32.78 -6.62 2.59
N GLN A 222 -31.92 -6.21 3.52
CA GLN A 222 -31.95 -6.67 4.92
C GLN A 222 -33.26 -6.28 5.59
N GLU A 223 -33.64 -5.00 5.50
CA GLU A 223 -34.92 -4.50 6.04
C GLU A 223 -36.13 -5.26 5.45
N ALA A 224 -36.14 -5.52 4.14
CA ALA A 224 -37.21 -6.28 3.49
C ALA A 224 -37.22 -7.76 3.90
N ALA A 225 -36.05 -8.38 4.09
CA ALA A 225 -35.94 -9.75 4.57
C ALA A 225 -36.40 -9.88 6.03
N GLU A 226 -36.04 -8.93 6.89
CA GLU A 226 -36.51 -8.85 8.27
C GLU A 226 -38.03 -8.66 8.34
N ALA A 227 -38.59 -7.74 7.53
CA ALA A 227 -40.04 -7.55 7.44
C ALA A 227 -40.76 -8.82 6.97
N ALA A 228 -40.24 -9.50 5.93
CA ALA A 228 -40.82 -10.75 5.45
C ALA A 228 -40.73 -11.88 6.49
N ALA A 229 -39.65 -11.94 7.28
CA ALA A 229 -39.49 -12.89 8.38
C ALA A 229 -40.49 -12.61 9.51
N GLN A 230 -40.70 -11.33 9.86
CA GLN A 230 -41.71 -10.92 10.82
C GLN A 230 -43.12 -11.28 10.34
N GLU A 231 -43.47 -10.97 9.10
CA GLU A 231 -44.76 -11.36 8.53
C GLU A 231 -44.97 -12.89 8.53
N HIS A 232 -43.91 -13.65 8.24
CA HIS A 232 -43.99 -15.11 8.28
C HIS A 232 -44.20 -15.63 9.70
N ALA A 233 -43.50 -15.07 10.69
CA ALA A 233 -43.70 -15.39 12.10
C ALA A 233 -45.13 -15.04 12.56
N ASP A 234 -45.64 -13.87 12.18
CA ASP A 234 -47.01 -13.44 12.50
C ASP A 234 -48.05 -14.35 11.84
N ARG A 235 -47.85 -14.76 10.58
CA ARG A 235 -48.72 -15.72 9.89
C ARG A 235 -48.73 -17.07 10.60
N LEU A 236 -47.56 -17.57 10.99
CA LEU A 236 -47.45 -18.81 11.75
C LEU A 236 -48.18 -18.71 13.09
N ALA A 237 -48.00 -17.62 13.83
CA ALA A 237 -48.67 -17.39 15.10
C ALA A 237 -50.21 -17.36 14.96
N ARG A 238 -50.73 -16.75 13.89
CA ARG A 238 -52.18 -16.76 13.59
C ARG A 238 -52.70 -18.16 13.28
N LEU A 239 -51.99 -18.91 12.43
CA LEU A 239 -52.38 -20.27 12.08
C LEU A 239 -52.32 -21.22 13.29
N THR A 240 -51.35 -21.02 14.20
CA THR A 240 -51.30 -21.80 15.44
C THR A 240 -52.48 -21.50 16.36
N ALA A 241 -52.87 -20.22 16.47
CA ALA A 241 -54.03 -19.84 17.28
C ALA A 241 -55.35 -20.38 16.69
N GLU A 242 -55.53 -20.30 15.38
CA GLU A 242 -56.71 -20.86 14.69
C GLU A 242 -56.77 -22.39 14.84
N ALA A 243 -55.64 -23.08 14.76
CA ALA A 243 -55.58 -24.53 14.99
C ALA A 243 -55.93 -24.91 16.44
N GLU A 244 -55.55 -24.10 17.43
CA GLU A 244 -55.94 -24.29 18.83
C GLU A 244 -57.43 -24.06 19.06
N GLU A 245 -58.01 -23.02 18.44
CA GLU A 245 -59.44 -22.73 18.49
C GLU A 245 -60.27 -23.85 17.87
N LEU A 246 -59.89 -24.33 16.68
CA LEU A 246 -60.55 -25.47 16.02
C LEU A 246 -60.47 -26.75 16.86
N ARG A 247 -59.36 -27.00 17.55
CA ARG A 247 -59.24 -28.15 18.47
C ARG A 247 -60.18 -28.01 19.66
N ALA A 248 -60.20 -26.84 20.30
CA ALA A 248 -61.11 -26.57 21.42
C ALA A 248 -62.58 -26.71 21.01
N GLN A 249 -62.93 -26.25 19.81
CA GLN A 249 -64.28 -26.37 19.28
C GLN A 249 -64.65 -27.83 18.97
N GLY A 250 -63.71 -28.61 18.42
CA GLY A 250 -63.89 -30.05 18.23
C GLY A 250 -64.16 -30.80 19.55
N GLU A 251 -63.49 -30.43 20.64
CA GLU A 251 -63.75 -30.99 21.98
C GLU A 251 -65.15 -30.63 22.49
N VAL A 252 -65.60 -29.39 22.29
CA VAL A 252 -66.96 -28.95 22.66
C VAL A 252 -68.03 -29.67 21.85
N ASP A 253 -67.84 -29.86 20.55
CA ASP A 253 -68.80 -30.54 19.67
C ASP A 253 -68.90 -32.04 19.98
N MET A 254 -67.80 -32.67 20.39
CA MET A 254 -67.81 -34.04 20.92
C MET A 254 -68.65 -34.15 22.19
N LEU A 255 -68.48 -33.22 23.14
CA LEU A 255 -69.27 -33.19 24.38
C LEU A 255 -70.76 -32.96 24.09
N ARG A 256 -71.09 -32.04 23.17
CA ARG A 256 -72.48 -31.81 22.74
C ARG A 256 -73.11 -33.04 22.11
N SER A 257 -72.37 -33.74 21.24
CA SER A 257 -72.85 -34.95 20.58
C SER A 257 -73.11 -36.08 21.59
N GLN A 258 -72.30 -36.17 22.66
CA GLN A 258 -72.53 -37.12 23.76
C GLN A 258 -73.82 -36.80 24.54
N VAL A 259 -74.03 -35.53 24.89
CA VAL A 259 -75.25 -35.06 25.58
C VAL A 259 -76.50 -35.24 24.72
N ASP A 260 -76.43 -34.93 23.42
CA ASP A 260 -77.54 -35.14 22.49
C ASP A 260 -77.83 -36.63 22.26
N GLY A 261 -76.80 -37.48 22.26
CA GLY A 261 -76.97 -38.93 22.25
C GLY A 261 -77.72 -39.45 23.48
N GLU A 262 -77.37 -38.95 24.67
CA GLU A 262 -78.06 -39.26 25.92
C GLU A 262 -79.51 -38.74 25.94
N ARG A 263 -79.74 -37.54 25.40
CA ARG A 263 -81.08 -36.94 25.25
C ARG A 263 -81.95 -37.70 24.27
N LYS A 264 -81.43 -38.06 23.09
CA LYS A 264 -82.16 -38.87 22.09
C LYS A 264 -82.41 -40.28 22.60
N ALA A 265 -81.49 -40.87 23.37
CA ALA A 265 -81.73 -42.14 24.05
C ALA A 265 -82.83 -42.05 25.13
N ALA A 266 -83.03 -40.87 25.74
CA ALA A 266 -84.14 -40.59 26.65
C ALA A 266 -85.47 -40.32 25.89
N GLU A 267 -85.44 -39.62 24.75
CA GLU A 267 -86.62 -39.38 23.90
C GLU A 267 -87.11 -40.65 23.17
N HIS A 268 -86.21 -41.55 22.77
CA HIS A 268 -86.59 -42.86 22.21
C HIS A 268 -87.19 -43.81 23.25
N ARG A 269 -86.87 -43.65 24.54
CA ARG A 269 -87.58 -44.34 25.63
C ARG A 269 -88.98 -43.74 25.89
N ALA A 270 -89.21 -42.48 25.53
CA ALA A 270 -90.50 -41.80 25.67
C ALA A 270 -91.45 -41.97 24.46
N ARG A 271 -90.92 -42.26 23.26
CA ARG A 271 -91.71 -42.46 22.02
C ARG A 271 -92.12 -43.91 21.73
N ALA A 272 -91.85 -44.84 22.64
CA ALA A 272 -92.31 -46.24 22.55
C ALA A 272 -93.75 -46.46 23.08
N ALA A 273 -94.48 -45.39 23.42
CA ALA A 273 -95.85 -45.45 23.94
C ALA A 273 -96.74 -44.37 23.27
N ALA A 274 -97.02 -44.50 21.98
CA ALA A 274 -98.17 -43.85 21.34
C ALA A 274 -98.43 -44.44 19.94
N ASP A 275 -99.35 -45.41 19.95
CA ASP A 275 -100.41 -45.70 18.99
C ASP A 275 -100.15 -45.80 17.49
N THR A 276 -100.40 -47.03 17.08
CA THR A 276 -100.88 -47.55 15.80
C THR A 276 -102.21 -46.94 15.31
N ALA A 277 -102.24 -46.84 13.98
CA ALA A 277 -103.34 -47.16 13.06
C ALA A 277 -104.35 -46.06 12.69
N GLY A 278 -104.63 -45.98 11.38
CA GLY A 278 -105.76 -45.25 10.84
C GLY A 278 -105.75 -45.19 9.32
N ILE A 279 -106.30 -46.22 8.68
CA ILE A 279 -106.36 -46.39 7.23
C ILE A 279 -107.46 -45.50 6.65
N GLU A 280 -107.09 -44.29 6.23
CA GLU A 280 -107.80 -43.49 5.20
C GLU A 280 -106.80 -42.94 4.15
N ALA A 281 -105.59 -43.50 4.10
CA ALA A 281 -104.48 -42.91 3.36
C ALA A 281 -104.30 -43.44 1.93
N SER A 282 -105.05 -44.44 1.44
CA SER A 282 -104.69 -45.11 0.17
C SER A 282 -105.03 -44.32 -1.11
N ALA A 283 -106.11 -43.52 -1.12
CA ALA A 283 -106.50 -42.72 -2.29
C ALA A 283 -105.71 -41.40 -2.38
N ALA A 284 -105.46 -40.73 -1.24
CA ALA A 284 -104.58 -39.57 -1.16
C ALA A 284 -103.10 -39.94 -1.34
N ARG A 285 -102.65 -41.11 -0.87
CA ARG A 285 -101.31 -41.64 -1.16
C ARG A 285 -101.09 -41.82 -2.64
N THR A 286 -102.03 -42.39 -3.40
CA THR A 286 -101.79 -42.67 -4.82
C THR A 286 -101.67 -41.38 -5.66
N ALA A 287 -102.43 -40.33 -5.33
CA ALA A 287 -102.31 -39.03 -6.00
C ALA A 287 -101.06 -38.24 -5.54
N ALA A 288 -100.74 -38.27 -4.24
CA ALA A 288 -99.51 -37.71 -3.70
C ALA A 288 -98.26 -38.45 -4.20
N GLU A 289 -98.32 -39.77 -4.40
CA GLU A 289 -97.27 -40.60 -4.97
C GLU A 289 -97.00 -40.18 -6.42
N ARG A 290 -98.03 -39.96 -7.25
CA ARG A 290 -97.82 -39.49 -8.64
C ARG A 290 -97.21 -38.08 -8.72
N MET A 291 -97.70 -37.14 -7.91
CA MET A 291 -97.12 -35.79 -7.83
C MET A 291 -95.69 -35.82 -7.25
N ALA A 292 -95.43 -36.68 -6.27
CA ALA A 292 -94.08 -36.91 -5.74
C ALA A 292 -93.17 -37.56 -6.78
N THR A 293 -93.68 -38.45 -7.64
CA THR A 293 -92.89 -39.09 -8.70
C THR A 293 -92.52 -38.07 -9.79
N GLU A 294 -93.43 -37.18 -10.20
CA GLU A 294 -93.13 -36.11 -11.16
C GLU A 294 -92.20 -35.05 -10.58
N ALA A 295 -92.39 -34.67 -9.31
CA ALA A 295 -91.48 -33.78 -8.59
C ALA A 295 -90.07 -34.40 -8.44
N GLN A 296 -89.98 -35.70 -8.15
CA GLN A 296 -88.71 -36.43 -8.12
C GLN A 296 -88.04 -36.47 -9.49
N ARG A 297 -88.77 -36.64 -10.59
CA ARG A 297 -88.17 -36.61 -11.94
C ARG A 297 -87.64 -35.23 -12.30
N ARG A 298 -88.33 -34.15 -11.92
CA ARG A 298 -87.85 -32.78 -12.15
C ARG A 298 -86.64 -32.44 -11.27
N ALA A 299 -86.68 -32.81 -9.99
CA ALA A 299 -85.55 -32.64 -9.09
C ALA A 299 -84.32 -33.45 -9.57
N ALA A 300 -84.51 -34.69 -10.02
CA ALA A 300 -83.43 -35.50 -10.58
C ALA A 300 -82.84 -34.90 -11.87
N ALA A 301 -83.68 -34.33 -12.74
CA ALA A 301 -83.22 -33.67 -13.96
C ALA A 301 -82.49 -32.33 -13.67
N GLU A 302 -82.93 -31.58 -12.66
CA GLU A 302 -82.24 -30.37 -12.19
C GLU A 302 -80.89 -30.70 -11.52
N GLU A 303 -80.85 -31.76 -10.71
CA GLU A 303 -79.62 -32.24 -10.07
C GLU A 303 -78.60 -32.74 -11.09
N GLU A 304 -79.02 -33.48 -12.12
CA GLU A 304 -78.17 -33.93 -13.22
C GLU A 304 -77.65 -32.75 -14.07
N ALA A 305 -78.48 -31.71 -14.29
CA ALA A 305 -78.07 -30.50 -14.98
C ALA A 305 -77.07 -29.67 -14.16
N GLU A 306 -77.26 -29.56 -12.84
CA GLU A 306 -76.30 -28.90 -11.95
C GLU A 306 -74.98 -29.67 -11.85
N GLU A 307 -75.03 -31.00 -11.78
CA GLU A 307 -73.83 -31.85 -11.72
C GLU A 307 -73.03 -31.78 -13.02
N SER A 308 -73.71 -31.74 -14.17
CA SER A 308 -73.14 -31.47 -15.48
C SER A 308 -72.50 -30.08 -15.57
N ALA A 309 -73.17 -29.04 -15.06
CA ALA A 309 -72.63 -27.69 -15.03
C ALA A 309 -71.41 -27.56 -14.11
N ARG A 310 -71.43 -28.21 -12.93
CA ARG A 310 -70.29 -28.25 -11.99
C ARG A 310 -69.10 -28.98 -12.59
N THR A 311 -69.31 -30.12 -13.25
CA THR A 311 -68.23 -30.86 -13.93
C THR A 311 -67.66 -30.09 -15.12
N ALA A 312 -68.50 -29.38 -15.89
CA ALA A 312 -68.03 -28.49 -16.95
C ALA A 312 -67.20 -27.31 -16.39
N ALA A 313 -67.65 -26.68 -15.30
CA ALA A 313 -66.91 -25.60 -14.65
C ALA A 313 -65.57 -26.06 -14.06
N LEU A 314 -65.53 -27.24 -13.43
CA LEU A 314 -64.29 -27.84 -12.92
C LEU A 314 -63.28 -28.14 -14.04
N ARG A 315 -63.76 -28.63 -15.20
CA ARG A 315 -62.90 -28.86 -16.38
C ARG A 315 -62.35 -27.55 -16.96
N SER A 316 -63.16 -26.49 -17.03
CA SER A 316 -62.71 -25.18 -17.50
C SER A 316 -61.64 -24.60 -16.57
N LYS A 317 -61.86 -24.66 -15.26
CA LYS A 317 -60.89 -24.19 -14.26
C LYS A 317 -59.59 -24.99 -14.31
N ALA A 318 -59.66 -26.32 -14.41
CA ALA A 318 -58.49 -27.17 -14.55
C ALA A 318 -57.66 -26.84 -15.81
N ALA A 319 -58.32 -26.54 -16.93
CA ALA A 319 -57.65 -26.15 -18.17
C ALA A 319 -57.01 -24.75 -18.09
N GLU A 320 -57.57 -23.82 -17.32
CA GLU A 320 -56.98 -22.50 -17.04
C GLU A 320 -55.77 -22.62 -16.10
N ASP A 321 -55.88 -23.42 -15.05
CA ASP A 321 -54.79 -23.69 -14.10
C ASP A 321 -53.60 -24.37 -14.81
N GLU A 322 -53.86 -25.29 -15.74
CA GLU A 322 -52.82 -25.94 -16.55
C GLU A 322 -52.10 -24.96 -17.48
N LYS A 323 -52.84 -24.04 -18.13
CA LYS A 323 -52.23 -22.96 -18.94
C LYS A 323 -51.39 -22.01 -18.09
N ALA A 324 -51.86 -21.65 -16.90
CA ALA A 324 -51.13 -20.80 -15.97
C ALA A 324 -49.84 -21.49 -15.46
N ALA A 325 -49.89 -22.80 -15.20
CA ALA A 325 -48.74 -23.60 -14.83
C ALA A 325 -47.68 -23.64 -15.95
N LEU A 326 -48.09 -23.88 -17.21
CA LEU A 326 -47.20 -23.90 -18.37
C LEU A 326 -46.52 -22.54 -18.63
N MET A 327 -47.27 -21.43 -18.49
CA MET A 327 -46.74 -20.07 -18.59
C MET A 327 -45.67 -19.81 -17.51
N THR A 328 -45.95 -20.23 -16.28
CA THR A 328 -45.01 -20.10 -15.15
C THR A 328 -43.75 -20.93 -15.38
N GLU A 329 -43.89 -22.15 -15.90
CA GLU A 329 -42.76 -23.00 -16.25
C GLU A 329 -41.88 -22.39 -17.34
N GLN A 330 -42.48 -21.85 -18.41
CA GLN A 330 -41.74 -21.12 -19.46
C GLN A 330 -41.00 -19.90 -18.91
N GLN A 331 -41.63 -19.11 -18.04
CA GLN A 331 -40.98 -17.97 -17.39
C GLN A 331 -39.80 -18.41 -16.52
N ASN A 332 -39.96 -19.49 -15.77
CA ASN A 332 -38.89 -20.06 -14.94
C ASN A 332 -37.72 -20.56 -15.79
N LEU A 333 -37.98 -21.20 -16.94
CA LEU A 333 -36.95 -21.63 -17.88
C LEU A 333 -36.18 -20.45 -18.48
N ARG A 334 -36.89 -19.40 -18.94
CA ARG A 334 -36.25 -18.17 -19.45
C ARG A 334 -35.38 -17.52 -18.39
N ARG A 335 -35.89 -17.39 -17.16
CA ARG A 335 -35.14 -16.80 -16.05
C ARG A 335 -33.88 -17.62 -15.71
N ARG A 336 -33.96 -18.96 -15.77
CA ARG A 336 -32.79 -19.84 -15.60
C ARG A 336 -31.75 -19.63 -16.71
N GLN A 337 -32.19 -19.47 -17.96
CA GLN A 337 -31.29 -19.18 -19.09
C GLN A 337 -30.62 -17.81 -18.94
N GLU A 338 -31.38 -16.77 -18.59
CA GLU A 338 -30.83 -15.43 -18.34
C GLU A 338 -29.80 -15.43 -17.21
N VAL A 339 -30.06 -16.16 -16.13
CA VAL A 339 -29.10 -16.32 -15.02
C VAL A 339 -27.85 -17.07 -15.48
N ALA A 340 -28.00 -18.15 -16.25
CA ALA A 340 -26.86 -18.90 -16.79
C ALA A 340 -26.01 -18.04 -17.74
N ASP A 341 -26.64 -17.25 -18.62
CA ASP A 341 -25.94 -16.35 -19.54
C ASP A 341 -25.26 -15.18 -18.81
N ALA A 342 -25.86 -14.69 -17.72
CA ALA A 342 -25.25 -13.69 -16.87
C ALA A 342 -24.04 -14.26 -16.11
N GLN A 343 -24.15 -15.47 -15.58
CA GLN A 343 -23.05 -16.17 -14.91
C GLN A 343 -21.89 -16.44 -15.88
N LYS A 344 -22.19 -16.89 -17.11
CA LYS A 344 -21.16 -17.11 -18.13
C LYS A 344 -20.43 -15.81 -18.48
N ARG A 345 -21.16 -14.72 -18.72
CA ARG A 345 -20.56 -13.40 -18.97
C ARG A 345 -19.71 -12.91 -17.80
N ALA A 346 -20.16 -13.11 -16.56
CA ALA A 346 -19.38 -12.78 -15.37
C ALA A 346 -18.08 -13.59 -15.31
N ALA A 347 -18.15 -14.91 -15.55
CA ALA A 347 -16.97 -15.78 -15.58
C ALA A 347 -15.99 -15.39 -16.70
N ASP A 348 -16.49 -15.06 -17.89
CA ASP A 348 -15.66 -14.60 -19.01
C ASP A 348 -14.96 -13.27 -18.69
N THR A 349 -15.67 -12.32 -18.05
CA THR A 349 -15.07 -11.05 -17.60
C THR A 349 -14.02 -11.25 -16.51
N GLU A 350 -14.25 -12.20 -15.60
CA GLU A 350 -13.31 -12.52 -14.53
C GLU A 350 -12.06 -13.19 -15.09
N ALA A 351 -12.22 -14.12 -16.04
CA ALA A 351 -11.10 -14.76 -16.74
C ALA A 351 -10.24 -13.74 -17.50
N ALA A 352 -10.87 -12.79 -18.21
CA ALA A 352 -10.17 -11.70 -18.90
C ALA A 352 -9.42 -10.77 -17.93
N ALA A 353 -10.04 -10.44 -16.78
CA ALA A 353 -9.41 -9.65 -15.73
C ALA A 353 -8.21 -10.39 -15.11
N GLN A 354 -8.36 -11.69 -14.81
CA GLN A 354 -7.27 -12.53 -14.30
C GLN A 354 -6.11 -12.65 -15.29
N GLN A 355 -6.40 -12.79 -16.60
CA GLN A 355 -5.37 -12.83 -17.63
C GLN A 355 -4.60 -11.50 -17.72
N THR A 356 -5.31 -10.38 -17.66
CA THR A 356 -4.70 -9.04 -17.64
C THR A 356 -3.83 -8.84 -16.40
N ALA A 357 -4.30 -9.29 -15.24
CA ALA A 357 -3.54 -9.23 -13.99
C ALA A 357 -2.28 -10.10 -14.01
N ARG A 358 -2.36 -11.32 -14.58
CA ARG A 358 -1.19 -12.20 -14.77
C ARG A 358 -0.16 -11.56 -15.67
N LYS A 359 -0.57 -11.02 -16.83
CA LYS A 359 0.36 -10.33 -17.74
C LYS A 359 1.03 -9.13 -17.07
N ALA A 360 0.26 -8.31 -16.33
CA ALA A 360 0.82 -7.19 -15.58
C ALA A 360 1.79 -7.64 -14.46
N ALA A 361 1.57 -8.80 -13.86
CA ALA A 361 2.48 -9.37 -12.87
C ALA A 361 3.77 -9.91 -13.52
N GLU A 362 3.66 -10.56 -14.67
CA GLU A 362 4.80 -11.02 -15.48
C GLU A 362 5.65 -9.84 -15.95
N ASP A 363 5.04 -8.78 -16.46
CA ASP A 363 5.73 -7.56 -16.90
C ASP A 363 6.49 -6.90 -15.74
N LYS A 364 5.88 -6.84 -14.55
CA LYS A 364 6.55 -6.35 -13.32
C LYS A 364 7.71 -7.24 -12.88
N ALA A 365 7.55 -8.56 -12.96
CA ALA A 365 8.61 -9.50 -12.62
C ALA A 365 9.79 -9.39 -13.59
N ALA A 366 9.52 -9.22 -14.89
CA ALA A 366 10.53 -8.98 -15.92
C ALA A 366 11.28 -7.65 -15.68
N ALA A 367 10.56 -6.57 -15.37
CA ALA A 367 11.18 -5.28 -15.01
C ALA A 367 12.08 -5.40 -13.78
N ALA A 368 11.61 -6.06 -12.72
CA ALA A 368 12.41 -6.28 -11.50
C ALA A 368 13.62 -7.22 -11.72
N ALA A 369 13.54 -8.15 -12.67
CA ALA A 369 14.69 -8.96 -13.08
C ALA A 369 15.72 -8.12 -13.85
N ALA A 370 15.26 -7.27 -14.78
CA ALA A 370 16.14 -6.35 -15.51
C ALA A 370 16.85 -5.35 -14.57
N ASP A 371 16.13 -4.82 -13.58
CA ASP A 371 16.73 -3.92 -12.58
C ASP A 371 17.79 -4.63 -11.74
N ARG A 372 17.55 -5.88 -11.33
CA ARG A 372 18.54 -6.69 -10.60
C ARG A 372 19.78 -6.95 -11.45
N GLN A 373 19.59 -7.34 -12.71
CA GLN A 373 20.71 -7.52 -13.64
C GLN A 373 21.52 -6.24 -13.78
N ALA A 374 20.87 -5.09 -13.97
CA ALA A 374 21.55 -3.80 -14.09
C ALA A 374 22.33 -3.41 -12.81
N ILE A 375 21.86 -3.81 -11.63
CA ILE A 375 22.60 -3.63 -10.37
C ILE A 375 23.81 -4.57 -10.32
N GLU A 376 23.64 -5.85 -10.64
CA GLU A 376 24.73 -6.83 -10.68
C GLU A 376 25.82 -6.41 -11.66
N ASP A 377 25.46 -5.92 -12.85
CA ASP A 377 26.39 -5.42 -13.85
C ASP A 377 27.17 -4.20 -13.33
N ARG A 378 26.51 -3.28 -12.61
CA ARG A 378 27.17 -2.13 -11.98
C ARG A 378 28.12 -2.56 -10.86
N GLU A 379 27.74 -3.53 -10.05
CA GLU A 379 28.61 -4.08 -9.02
C GLU A 379 29.83 -4.79 -9.64
N ALA A 380 29.63 -5.56 -10.70
CA ALA A 380 30.70 -6.22 -11.43
C ALA A 380 31.67 -5.18 -12.01
N ALA A 381 31.15 -4.11 -12.63
CA ALA A 381 31.96 -3.00 -13.13
C ALA A 381 32.76 -2.31 -12.01
N ALA A 382 32.12 -2.01 -10.88
CA ALA A 382 32.79 -1.37 -9.74
C ALA A 382 33.89 -2.27 -9.12
N ARG A 383 33.65 -3.59 -9.03
CA ARG A 383 34.66 -4.55 -8.55
C ARG A 383 35.83 -4.64 -9.52
N ALA A 384 35.56 -4.61 -10.82
CA ALA A 384 36.61 -4.59 -11.83
C ALA A 384 37.46 -3.31 -11.72
N GLU A 385 36.83 -2.13 -11.57
CA GLU A 385 37.56 -0.87 -11.34
C GLU A 385 38.42 -0.89 -10.08
N LEU A 386 37.91 -1.40 -8.96
CA LEU A 386 38.69 -1.55 -7.73
C LEU A 386 39.88 -2.49 -7.90
N SER A 387 39.70 -3.60 -8.63
CA SER A 387 40.81 -4.51 -8.98
C SER A 387 41.85 -3.83 -9.87
N ALA A 388 41.42 -2.97 -10.79
CA ALA A 388 42.32 -2.18 -11.63
C ALA A 388 43.19 -1.26 -10.77
N LEU A 389 42.55 -0.49 -9.89
CA LEU A 389 43.21 0.44 -8.98
C LEU A 389 44.17 -0.30 -8.04
N ALA A 390 43.77 -1.44 -7.48
CA ALA A 390 44.64 -2.24 -6.63
C ALA A 390 45.87 -2.78 -7.38
N ALA A 391 45.71 -3.18 -8.64
CA ALA A 391 46.83 -3.62 -9.48
C ALA A 391 47.74 -2.46 -9.89
N GLU A 392 47.18 -1.28 -10.16
CA GLU A 392 47.91 -0.02 -10.40
C GLU A 392 48.75 0.39 -9.19
N ASP A 393 48.18 0.31 -7.98
CA ASP A 393 48.86 0.62 -6.72
C ASP A 393 49.94 -0.42 -6.39
N ALA A 394 49.68 -1.71 -6.63
CA ALA A 394 50.67 -2.79 -6.44
C ALA A 394 51.87 -2.66 -7.40
N ALA A 395 51.65 -2.12 -8.61
CA ALA A 395 52.70 -1.82 -9.57
C ALA A 395 53.47 -0.53 -9.25
N GLY A 396 53.07 0.23 -8.21
CA GLY A 396 53.73 1.46 -7.79
C GLY A 396 53.69 2.59 -8.82
N LEU A 397 52.74 2.54 -9.77
CA LEU A 397 52.68 3.47 -10.89
C LEU A 397 52.27 4.87 -10.42
N THR A 398 52.95 5.88 -10.93
CA THR A 398 52.53 7.28 -10.76
C THR A 398 51.32 7.61 -11.64
N GLN A 399 50.57 8.66 -11.29
CA GLN A 399 49.42 9.11 -12.10
C GLN A 399 49.81 9.43 -13.56
N ARG A 400 51.04 9.90 -13.77
CA ARG A 400 51.57 10.16 -15.10
C ARG A 400 51.75 8.87 -15.90
N GLU A 401 52.39 7.86 -15.31
CA GLU A 401 52.59 6.55 -15.96
C GLU A 401 51.27 5.84 -16.28
N ARG A 402 50.27 5.97 -15.40
CA ARG A 402 48.90 5.51 -15.67
C ARG A 402 48.30 6.17 -16.90
N ASN A 403 48.38 7.50 -16.99
CA ASN A 403 47.85 8.25 -18.13
C ASN A 403 48.59 7.92 -19.43
N ILE A 404 49.90 7.66 -19.37
CA ILE A 404 50.70 7.22 -20.54
C ILE A 404 50.26 5.84 -21.01
N ARG A 405 50.07 4.87 -20.11
CA ARG A 405 49.57 3.52 -20.44
C ARG A 405 48.15 3.56 -20.99
N ARG A 406 47.27 4.42 -20.48
CA ARG A 406 45.92 4.68 -21.01
C ARG A 406 45.96 5.34 -22.38
N THR A 407 46.86 6.30 -22.59
CA THR A 407 47.09 6.91 -23.91
C THR A 407 47.64 5.89 -24.91
N ALA A 408 48.52 4.98 -24.49
CA ALA A 408 49.03 3.89 -25.34
C ALA A 408 47.92 2.94 -25.78
N ARG A 409 46.97 2.62 -24.89
CA ARG A 409 45.76 1.88 -25.27
C ARG A 409 44.91 2.67 -26.28
N MET A 410 44.64 3.95 -26.03
CA MET A 410 43.87 4.79 -26.98
C MET A 410 44.52 4.84 -28.36
N ILE A 411 45.86 4.92 -28.43
CA ILE A 411 46.59 4.85 -29.70
C ILE A 411 46.36 3.50 -30.39
N ALA A 412 46.41 2.39 -29.64
CA ALA A 412 46.22 1.05 -30.18
C ALA A 412 44.76 0.76 -30.61
N THR A 413 43.76 1.25 -29.87
CA THR A 413 42.34 0.94 -30.10
C THR A 413 41.62 1.96 -30.97
N GLU A 414 41.90 3.25 -30.81
CA GLU A 414 41.22 4.35 -31.51
C GLU A 414 42.01 4.84 -32.73
N ALA A 415 43.34 4.74 -32.71
CA ALA A 415 44.23 5.27 -33.76
C ALA A 415 44.98 4.20 -34.58
N GLY A 416 44.63 2.93 -34.42
CA GLY A 416 45.22 1.80 -35.16
C GLY A 416 46.71 1.59 -34.91
N GLY A 417 47.24 2.05 -33.79
CA GLY A 417 48.66 1.96 -33.42
C GLY A 417 49.52 3.15 -33.88
N GLU A 418 48.98 4.07 -34.69
CA GLU A 418 49.70 5.27 -35.14
C GLU A 418 49.47 6.44 -34.16
N SER A 419 50.51 6.81 -33.41
CA SER A 419 50.39 7.84 -32.35
C SER A 419 49.92 9.21 -32.87
N LEU A 420 50.40 9.62 -34.05
CA LEU A 420 50.05 10.93 -34.65
C LEU A 420 48.58 11.03 -35.09
N ARG A 421 47.91 9.89 -35.29
CA ARG A 421 46.47 9.85 -35.63
C ARG A 421 45.57 10.11 -34.43
N LEU A 422 46.07 9.97 -33.19
CA LEU A 422 45.31 10.31 -32.00
C LEU A 422 45.36 11.84 -31.80
N PRO A 423 44.22 12.57 -31.91
CA PRO A 423 44.19 14.01 -31.73
C PRO A 423 44.55 14.41 -30.29
N LEU A 424 45.30 15.50 -30.11
CA LEU A 424 45.63 15.98 -28.76
C LEU A 424 44.39 16.34 -27.95
N ALA A 425 43.39 16.94 -28.58
CA ALA A 425 42.11 17.27 -27.94
C ALA A 425 41.40 16.05 -27.31
N ARG A 426 41.55 14.87 -27.91
CA ARG A 426 40.97 13.63 -27.38
C ARG A 426 41.66 13.19 -26.08
N ILE A 427 42.96 13.41 -25.96
CA ILE A 427 43.76 13.13 -24.76
C ILE A 427 43.48 14.18 -23.68
N GLU A 428 43.34 15.45 -24.07
CA GLU A 428 42.94 16.54 -23.17
C GLU A 428 41.59 16.27 -22.53
N GLU A 429 40.58 15.85 -23.31
CA GLU A 429 39.26 15.50 -22.83
C GLU A 429 39.29 14.27 -21.92
N ALA A 430 39.99 13.21 -22.33
CA ALA A 430 40.05 11.96 -21.58
C ALA A 430 40.69 12.10 -20.19
N PHE A 431 41.68 13.00 -20.04
CA PHE A 431 42.43 13.15 -18.79
C PHE A 431 42.28 14.53 -18.13
N SER A 432 41.46 15.44 -18.69
CA SER A 432 41.32 16.83 -18.24
C SER A 432 42.67 17.55 -18.07
N VAL A 433 43.55 17.44 -19.08
CA VAL A 433 44.91 18.03 -19.05
C VAL A 433 45.11 19.08 -20.13
N ALA A 434 46.08 19.98 -19.93
CA ALA A 434 46.47 20.98 -20.93
C ALA A 434 47.17 20.34 -22.15
N ASN A 435 47.11 21.02 -23.29
CA ASN A 435 47.66 20.56 -24.56
C ASN A 435 49.12 20.10 -24.50
N GLY A 436 49.99 20.85 -23.81
CA GLY A 436 51.40 20.48 -23.64
C GLY A 436 51.58 19.16 -22.90
N THR A 437 50.75 18.90 -21.88
CA THR A 437 50.74 17.64 -21.13
C THR A 437 50.19 16.49 -21.96
N ALA A 438 49.11 16.74 -22.73
CA ALA A 438 48.56 15.75 -23.66
C ALA A 438 49.57 15.35 -24.75
N SER A 439 50.35 16.31 -25.28
CA SER A 439 51.41 16.03 -26.24
C SER A 439 52.53 15.19 -25.63
N GLY A 440 52.93 15.48 -24.40
CA GLY A 440 53.89 14.66 -23.65
C GLY A 440 53.41 13.23 -23.43
N TYR A 441 52.14 13.04 -23.03
CA TYR A 441 51.56 11.71 -22.88
C TYR A 441 51.53 10.92 -24.20
N ARG A 442 51.20 11.57 -25.32
CA ARG A 442 51.18 10.93 -26.64
C ARG A 442 52.57 10.48 -27.09
N GLU A 443 53.59 11.29 -26.84
CA GLU A 443 54.97 10.98 -27.20
C GLU A 443 55.53 9.84 -26.33
N GLU A 444 55.34 9.91 -25.01
CA GLU A 444 55.77 8.88 -24.07
C GLU A 444 55.02 7.56 -24.31
N ALA A 445 53.73 7.62 -24.66
CA ALA A 445 52.92 6.45 -25.02
C ALA A 445 53.38 5.80 -26.34
N ALA A 446 53.77 6.60 -27.33
CA ALA A 446 54.33 6.08 -28.58
C ALA A 446 55.66 5.34 -28.34
N ARG A 447 56.53 5.90 -27.48
CA ARG A 447 57.78 5.24 -27.07
C ARG A 447 57.52 3.94 -26.30
N LEU A 448 56.51 3.93 -25.44
CA LEU A 448 56.10 2.75 -24.68
C LEU A 448 55.61 1.63 -25.63
N LEU A 449 54.76 1.95 -26.61
CA LEU A 449 54.34 0.98 -27.63
C LEU A 449 55.53 0.45 -28.44
N ALA A 450 56.48 1.33 -28.80
CA ALA A 450 57.69 0.94 -29.52
C ALA A 450 58.62 0.01 -28.71
N SER A 451 58.55 0.02 -27.37
CA SER A 451 59.31 -0.90 -26.52
C SER A 451 58.68 -2.30 -26.38
N GLY A 452 57.64 -2.61 -27.16
CA GLY A 452 56.95 -3.90 -27.12
C GLY A 452 55.89 -4.03 -26.02
N TYR A 453 55.42 -2.90 -25.48
CA TYR A 453 54.31 -2.87 -24.52
C TYR A 453 53.01 -3.37 -25.16
N ASP A 454 52.38 -4.38 -24.55
CA ASP A 454 51.05 -4.85 -24.92
C ASP A 454 49.99 -4.38 -23.92
N HIS A 455 49.11 -3.49 -24.38
CA HIS A 455 47.99 -2.98 -23.60
C HIS A 455 46.98 -4.06 -23.19
N ARG A 456 46.94 -5.22 -23.84
CA ARG A 456 46.05 -6.34 -23.46
C ARG A 456 46.59 -7.15 -22.29
N ALA A 457 47.91 -7.11 -22.09
CA ALA A 457 48.60 -7.75 -20.97
C ALA A 457 48.81 -6.80 -19.78
N ASP A 458 48.51 -5.50 -19.95
CA ASP A 458 48.68 -4.52 -18.88
C ASP A 458 47.56 -4.67 -17.83
N PRO A 459 47.90 -4.87 -16.53
CA PRO A 459 46.92 -4.91 -15.45
C PRO A 459 46.01 -3.66 -15.37
N VAL A 460 46.48 -2.49 -15.82
CA VAL A 460 45.70 -1.24 -15.92
C VAL A 460 44.48 -1.39 -16.84
N HIS A 461 44.56 -2.26 -17.86
CA HIS A 461 43.55 -2.38 -18.91
C HIS A 461 42.77 -3.70 -18.88
N GLN A 462 43.34 -4.76 -18.30
CA GLN A 462 42.67 -6.05 -18.17
C GLN A 462 41.40 -5.98 -17.33
N ALA A 463 41.39 -5.14 -16.30
CA ALA A 463 40.21 -4.93 -15.48
C ALA A 463 39.04 -4.29 -16.27
N ALA A 464 39.32 -3.43 -17.24
CA ALA A 464 38.27 -2.79 -18.07
C ALA A 464 37.74 -3.71 -19.19
N ALA A 465 38.43 -4.79 -19.55
CA ALA A 465 37.99 -5.71 -20.59
C ALA A 465 36.94 -6.72 -20.09
N TYR A 466 36.89 -6.99 -18.78
CA TYR A 466 35.91 -7.91 -18.18
C TYR A 466 34.49 -7.34 -18.04
N SER A 467 34.27 -6.04 -18.30
CA SER A 467 32.95 -5.39 -18.16
C SER A 467 32.10 -5.38 -19.43
N HIS A 468 32.64 -5.81 -20.58
CA HIS A 468 31.95 -5.76 -21.89
C HIS A 468 31.84 -7.11 -22.59
N GLY A 469 32.12 -8.20 -21.87
CA GLY A 469 32.12 -9.56 -22.41
C GLY A 469 31.21 -10.51 -21.65
N THR A 470 29.92 -10.20 -21.54
CA THR A 470 28.82 -11.15 -21.30
C THR A 470 27.51 -10.53 -21.76
#